data_AF-A0A7Y3A7V3-F1
#
_entry.id   AF-A0A7Y3A7V3-F1
#
_cell.length_a   1.000
_cell.length_b   1.000
_cell.length_c   1.000
_cell.angle_alpha   90.00
_cell.angle_beta   90.00
_cell.angle_gamma   90.00
#
_symmetry.space_group_name_H-M   'P 1'
#
loop_
_entity.id
_entity.type
_entity.pdbx_description
1 polymer ?
#
loop_
_entity_poly.entity_id
_entity_poly.type
_entity_poly.pdbx_seq_one_letter_code
_entity_poly.pdbx_strand_id
1 'polypeptide(L)'
;MRYTSLFISSLTILILVVFSCALTNKHLKRIGAEEFIDNSKLLYETGLPVHAHLDDGSVVIFENGFYLVETTDSTFMNSNFRGAIRYSLDRQQKDTIFTLDYSKVAYVDVVEKRLDGLAFLLSLPGALITSAITAVAIFGSCPTVYSMDGNIEHLEAECFSYSINPRFEMQDVDKLEFPDFKDGILKLELRNEALETHYINTFKVLTVDHEPGHKILPKESGSMIEWKKELIEIGPLFNDYSVRDKLNNDISQLTAFEDEQYFSSSDKAVEEAVFDEETNDWIIMDLNLPEHQTELFLGFKLRSTLLNTVLLYDLLLDAQNLGAIDWTGTTSQGMWYAYNFAKWYHKNFGLHIEVLKNGEFVEVTQLGDSGPIVWSKLGVKIPLFEGGQTSVRFKFITDNWHID
;
A
#
# COMPACT_ATOMS: atom_id res chain seq x y z
N MET A 1 -7.29 -33.96 39.95
CA MET A 1 -6.58 -33.49 38.74
C MET A 1 -7.11 -34.02 37.40
N ARG A 2 -7.89 -35.12 37.32
CA ARG A 2 -8.45 -35.60 36.03
C ARG A 2 -9.73 -34.89 35.55
N TYR A 3 -10.51 -34.27 36.45
CA TYR A 3 -11.75 -33.58 36.07
C TYR A 3 -11.55 -32.15 35.55
N THR A 4 -10.45 -31.49 35.92
CA THR A 4 -10.09 -30.15 35.44
C THR A 4 -9.61 -30.16 34.00
N SER A 5 -8.92 -31.20 33.52
CA SER A 5 -8.46 -31.25 32.12
C SER A 5 -9.59 -31.52 31.12
N LEU A 6 -10.61 -32.31 31.52
CA LEU A 6 -11.80 -32.58 30.71
C LEU A 6 -12.73 -31.37 30.58
N PHE A 7 -12.80 -30.53 31.62
CA PHE A 7 -13.60 -29.31 31.59
C PHE A 7 -12.93 -28.21 30.74
N ILE A 8 -11.61 -28.08 30.84
CA ILE A 8 -10.83 -27.16 30.00
C ILE A 8 -10.89 -27.61 28.53
N SER A 9 -10.72 -28.90 28.22
CA SER A 9 -10.79 -29.38 26.83
C SER A 9 -12.17 -29.16 26.18
N SER A 10 -13.26 -29.39 26.92
CA SER A 10 -14.61 -29.16 26.38
C SER A 10 -14.93 -27.67 26.22
N LEU A 11 -14.41 -26.80 27.10
CA LEU A 11 -14.58 -25.35 26.99
C LEU A 11 -13.76 -24.78 25.82
N THR A 12 -12.54 -25.28 25.60
CA THR A 12 -11.71 -24.90 24.44
C THR A 12 -12.35 -25.35 23.13
N ILE A 13 -12.88 -26.57 23.05
CA ILE A 13 -13.61 -27.05 21.86
C ILE A 13 -14.86 -26.20 21.60
N LEU A 14 -15.62 -25.84 22.64
CA LEU A 14 -16.80 -24.99 22.48
C LEU A 14 -16.43 -23.56 22.02
N ILE A 15 -15.37 -22.97 22.57
CA ILE A 15 -14.85 -21.66 22.15
C ILE A 15 -14.37 -21.72 20.70
N LEU A 16 -13.66 -22.78 20.30
CA LEU A 16 -13.20 -22.98 18.92
C LEU A 16 -14.35 -23.17 17.93
N VAL A 17 -15.42 -23.89 18.30
CA VAL A 17 -16.62 -24.05 17.46
C VAL A 17 -17.37 -22.72 17.34
N VAL A 18 -17.47 -21.94 18.41
CA VAL A 18 -18.12 -20.63 18.39
C VAL A 18 -17.31 -19.62 17.57
N PHE A 19 -15.98 -19.61 17.67
CA PHE A 19 -15.12 -18.78 16.83
C PHE A 19 -15.10 -19.24 15.36
N SER A 20 -15.15 -20.55 15.10
CA SER A 20 -15.22 -21.09 13.73
C SER A 20 -16.54 -20.77 13.02
N CYS A 21 -17.65 -20.62 13.74
CA CYS A 21 -18.90 -20.12 13.17
C CYS A 21 -18.90 -18.60 12.96
N ALA A 22 -18.07 -17.85 13.71
CA ALA A 22 -17.93 -16.40 13.57
C ALA A 22 -17.01 -16.00 12.42
N LEU A 23 -15.99 -16.83 12.10
CA LEU A 23 -15.07 -16.64 10.97
C LEU A 23 -15.64 -17.23 9.68
N THR A 24 -16.78 -16.70 9.24
CA THR A 24 -17.17 -16.88 7.83
C THR A 24 -16.39 -15.88 6.99
N ASN A 25 -15.29 -16.31 6.39
CA ASN A 25 -14.57 -15.48 5.44
C ASN A 25 -15.47 -15.26 4.22
N LYS A 26 -15.73 -13.98 3.93
CA LYS A 26 -16.38 -13.56 2.70
C LYS A 26 -15.31 -13.60 1.62
N HIS A 27 -15.46 -14.49 0.64
CA HIS A 27 -14.57 -14.52 -0.51
C HIS A 27 -15.22 -13.73 -1.64
N LEU A 28 -14.55 -12.70 -2.14
CA LEU A 28 -14.98 -12.03 -3.36
C LEU A 28 -14.55 -12.86 -4.57
N LYS A 29 -15.45 -13.13 -5.49
CA LYS A 29 -15.15 -13.77 -6.77
C LYS A 29 -15.49 -12.79 -7.88
N ARG A 30 -14.47 -12.44 -8.69
CA ARG A 30 -14.66 -11.66 -9.90
C ARG A 30 -15.13 -12.57 -11.04
N ILE A 31 -16.17 -12.15 -11.75
CA ILE A 31 -16.68 -12.83 -12.93
C ILE A 31 -16.72 -11.81 -14.06
N GLY A 32 -15.97 -12.09 -15.14
CA GLY A 32 -15.96 -11.23 -16.33
C GLY A 32 -17.28 -11.29 -17.09
N ALA A 33 -17.56 -10.27 -17.90
CA ALA A 33 -18.78 -10.16 -18.70
C ALA A 33 -18.99 -11.33 -19.69
N GLU A 34 -17.94 -12.07 -20.07
CA GLU A 34 -18.08 -13.22 -20.97
C GLU A 34 -18.47 -14.51 -20.22
N GLU A 35 -17.99 -14.69 -18.98
CA GLU A 35 -18.17 -15.92 -18.18
C GLU A 35 -19.50 -15.93 -17.40
N PHE A 36 -20.16 -14.77 -17.33
CA PHE A 36 -21.30 -14.56 -16.43
C PHE A 36 -22.64 -15.04 -17.01
N ILE A 37 -22.81 -15.08 -18.34
CA ILE A 37 -24.02 -15.60 -19.00
C ILE A 37 -24.21 -17.09 -18.65
N ASP A 38 -23.12 -17.87 -18.66
CA ASP A 38 -23.13 -19.29 -18.33
C ASP A 38 -23.36 -19.57 -16.83
N ASN A 39 -23.03 -18.60 -15.95
CA ASN A 39 -23.18 -18.70 -14.50
C ASN A 39 -24.46 -18.04 -13.95
N SER A 40 -25.31 -17.49 -14.82
CA SER A 40 -26.49 -16.68 -14.47
C SER A 40 -27.48 -17.32 -13.48
N LYS A 41 -27.60 -18.66 -13.46
CA LYS A 41 -28.41 -19.39 -12.46
C LYS A 41 -27.86 -19.36 -11.04
N LEU A 42 -26.54 -19.27 -10.87
CA LEU A 42 -25.87 -19.36 -9.56
C LEU A 42 -26.10 -18.10 -8.70
N LEU A 43 -26.32 -16.95 -9.34
CA LEU A 43 -26.43 -15.64 -8.70
C LEU A 43 -27.86 -15.28 -8.30
N TYR A 44 -28.85 -15.92 -8.95
CA TYR A 44 -30.28 -15.77 -8.69
C TYR A 44 -30.70 -16.32 -7.31
N GLU A 45 -30.08 -17.40 -6.84
CA GLU A 45 -30.57 -18.14 -5.66
C GLU A 45 -29.94 -17.71 -4.32
N THR A 46 -28.82 -16.99 -4.33
CA THR A 46 -28.03 -16.79 -3.10
C THR A 46 -28.47 -15.59 -2.26
N GLY A 47 -29.13 -14.59 -2.86
CA GLY A 47 -29.53 -13.34 -2.18
C GLY A 47 -28.33 -12.56 -1.61
N LEU A 48 -27.12 -12.80 -2.14
CA LEU A 48 -25.89 -12.19 -1.68
C LEU A 48 -25.67 -10.84 -2.37
N PRO A 49 -24.99 -9.88 -1.71
CA PRO A 49 -24.60 -8.63 -2.34
C PRO A 49 -23.73 -8.89 -3.58
N VAL A 50 -24.04 -8.16 -4.66
CA VAL A 50 -23.24 -8.16 -5.90
C VAL A 50 -22.86 -6.73 -6.25
N HIS A 51 -21.60 -6.53 -6.60
CA HIS A 51 -21.10 -5.25 -7.11
C HIS A 51 -20.88 -5.39 -8.61
N ALA A 52 -21.59 -4.62 -9.42
CA ALA A 52 -21.36 -4.56 -10.86
C ALA A 52 -20.52 -3.32 -11.19
N HIS A 53 -19.37 -3.54 -11.81
CA HIS A 53 -18.44 -2.50 -12.25
C HIS A 53 -18.71 -2.23 -13.72
N LEU A 54 -19.01 -0.96 -14.05
CA LEU A 54 -19.40 -0.57 -15.40
C LEU A 54 -18.21 -0.06 -16.22
N ASP A 55 -18.34 -0.09 -17.54
CA ASP A 55 -17.30 0.38 -18.48
C ASP A 55 -16.96 1.87 -18.31
N ASP A 56 -17.89 2.67 -17.76
CA ASP A 56 -17.67 4.08 -17.43
C ASP A 56 -17.04 4.30 -16.04
N GLY A 57 -16.68 3.21 -15.36
CA GLY A 57 -16.08 3.19 -14.02
C GLY A 57 -17.05 3.48 -12.87
N SER A 58 -18.34 3.68 -13.15
CA SER A 58 -19.38 3.67 -12.11
C SER A 58 -19.58 2.26 -11.55
N VAL A 59 -20.10 2.18 -10.32
CA VAL A 59 -20.36 0.90 -9.65
C VAL A 59 -21.81 0.84 -9.22
N VAL A 60 -22.46 -0.30 -9.46
CA VAL A 60 -23.83 -0.57 -9.03
C VAL A 60 -23.81 -1.65 -7.96
N ILE A 61 -24.39 -1.35 -6.81
CA ILE A 61 -24.51 -2.28 -5.69
C ILE A 61 -25.92 -2.86 -5.66
N PHE A 62 -25.98 -4.16 -5.87
CA PHE A 62 -27.17 -4.98 -5.70
C PHE A 62 -27.10 -5.66 -4.33
N GLU A 63 -27.54 -4.98 -3.26
CA GLU A 63 -27.41 -5.48 -1.87
C GLU A 63 -28.05 -6.86 -1.64
N ASN A 64 -29.07 -7.20 -2.43
CA ASN A 64 -29.81 -8.45 -2.31
C ASN A 64 -29.67 -9.32 -3.58
N GLY A 65 -28.61 -9.09 -4.36
CA GLY A 65 -28.42 -9.68 -5.67
C GLY A 65 -29.36 -9.10 -6.73
N PHE A 66 -29.34 -9.72 -7.91
CA PHE A 66 -30.12 -9.31 -9.08
C PHE A 66 -30.63 -10.56 -9.81
N TYR A 67 -31.56 -10.38 -10.74
CA TYR A 67 -31.95 -11.41 -11.70
C TYR A 67 -31.76 -10.91 -13.13
N LEU A 68 -31.44 -11.81 -14.04
CA LEU A 68 -31.35 -11.49 -15.46
C LEU A 68 -32.72 -11.52 -16.11
N VAL A 69 -32.99 -10.48 -16.91
CA VAL A 69 -34.14 -10.39 -17.78
C VAL A 69 -33.63 -10.29 -19.21
N GLU A 70 -33.88 -11.33 -19.99
CA GLU A 70 -33.57 -11.35 -21.40
C GLU A 70 -34.76 -10.81 -22.20
N THR A 71 -34.45 -9.93 -23.14
CA THR A 71 -35.37 -9.48 -24.19
C THR A 71 -34.85 -9.96 -25.53
N THR A 72 -35.59 -9.70 -26.61
CA THR A 72 -35.18 -10.13 -27.96
C THR A 72 -33.84 -9.52 -28.40
N ASP A 73 -33.49 -8.34 -27.87
CA ASP A 73 -32.33 -7.55 -28.32
C ASP A 73 -31.30 -7.25 -27.21
N SER A 74 -31.60 -7.53 -25.94
CA SER A 74 -30.74 -7.12 -24.81
C SER A 74 -31.00 -7.90 -23.53
N THR A 75 -30.00 -7.97 -22.66
CA THR A 75 -30.07 -8.59 -21.33
C THR A 75 -29.92 -7.53 -20.25
N PHE A 76 -30.76 -7.58 -19.22
CA PHE A 76 -30.74 -6.63 -18.11
C PHE A 76 -30.52 -7.33 -16.77
N MET A 77 -29.71 -6.73 -15.91
CA MET A 77 -29.65 -7.05 -14.49
C MET A 77 -30.73 -6.24 -13.76
N ASN A 78 -31.65 -6.91 -13.07
CA ASN A 78 -32.77 -6.30 -12.38
C ASN A 78 -32.67 -6.52 -10.86
N SER A 79 -32.81 -5.45 -10.08
CA SER A 79 -32.55 -5.41 -8.64
C SER A 79 -33.71 -5.86 -7.74
N ASN A 80 -34.78 -6.44 -8.31
CA ASN A 80 -36.10 -6.54 -7.66
C ASN A 80 -36.69 -5.16 -7.31
N PHE A 81 -37.87 -5.15 -6.66
CA PHE A 81 -38.58 -3.93 -6.24
C PHE A 81 -37.83 -3.05 -5.22
N ARG A 82 -36.69 -3.52 -4.68
CA ARG A 82 -35.90 -2.79 -3.67
C ARG A 82 -34.96 -1.76 -4.26
N GLY A 83 -34.71 -1.81 -5.58
CA GLY A 83 -33.73 -0.96 -6.24
C GLY A 83 -32.29 -1.40 -5.95
N ALA A 84 -31.39 -1.04 -6.85
CA ALA A 84 -29.95 -1.08 -6.68
C ALA A 84 -29.42 0.35 -6.62
N ILE A 85 -28.26 0.52 -6.00
CA ILE A 85 -27.66 1.83 -5.81
C ILE A 85 -26.51 1.97 -6.80
N ARG A 86 -26.61 2.93 -7.72
CA ARG A 86 -25.52 3.31 -8.62
C ARG A 86 -24.73 4.45 -8.01
N TYR A 87 -23.41 4.28 -7.98
CA TYR A 87 -22.44 5.29 -7.63
C TYR A 87 -21.67 5.73 -8.88
N SER A 88 -21.60 7.04 -9.15
CA SER A 88 -20.75 7.60 -10.20
C SER A 88 -19.27 7.23 -10.01
N LEU A 89 -18.44 7.46 -11.03
CA LEU A 89 -16.99 7.23 -10.99
C LEU A 89 -16.32 7.82 -9.74
N ASP A 90 -16.68 9.05 -9.39
CA ASP A 90 -16.17 9.80 -8.23
C ASP A 90 -16.92 9.51 -6.92
N ARG A 91 -17.91 8.60 -6.96
CA ARG A 91 -18.79 8.20 -5.84
C ARG A 91 -19.64 9.32 -5.24
N GLN A 92 -19.72 10.49 -5.90
CA GLN A 92 -20.48 11.63 -5.39
C GLN A 92 -21.98 11.55 -5.70
N GLN A 93 -22.32 11.03 -6.88
CA GLN A 93 -23.71 10.89 -7.31
C GLN A 93 -24.18 9.48 -6.99
N LYS A 94 -25.36 9.41 -6.36
CA LYS A 94 -25.98 8.19 -5.89
C LYS A 94 -27.41 8.14 -6.39
N ASP A 95 -27.69 7.20 -7.30
CA ASP A 95 -29.00 7.02 -7.90
C ASP A 95 -29.57 5.64 -7.58
N THR A 96 -30.86 5.57 -7.26
CA THR A 96 -31.57 4.29 -7.21
C THR A 96 -31.96 3.87 -8.62
N ILE A 97 -31.44 2.75 -9.09
CA ILE A 97 -31.78 2.15 -10.39
C ILE A 97 -32.48 0.81 -10.18
N PHE A 98 -33.39 0.45 -11.07
CA PHE A 98 -34.10 -0.84 -11.00
C PHE A 98 -33.62 -1.85 -12.06
N THR A 99 -33.00 -1.33 -13.11
CA THR A 99 -32.48 -2.12 -14.23
C THR A 99 -31.15 -1.56 -14.66
N LEU A 100 -30.24 -2.46 -15.03
CA LEU A 100 -28.92 -2.16 -15.56
C LEU A 100 -28.74 -2.99 -16.84
N ASP A 101 -28.41 -2.31 -17.93
CA ASP A 101 -28.07 -2.98 -19.19
C ASP A 101 -26.77 -3.76 -19.03
N TYR A 102 -26.84 -5.06 -19.28
CA TYR A 102 -25.72 -5.97 -19.10
C TYR A 102 -24.53 -5.60 -20.00
N SER A 103 -24.78 -5.03 -21.18
CA SER A 103 -23.71 -4.67 -22.11
C SER A 103 -22.81 -3.54 -21.60
N LYS A 104 -23.14 -2.93 -20.46
CA LYS A 104 -22.37 -1.86 -19.83
C LYS A 104 -21.51 -2.36 -18.67
N VAL A 105 -21.60 -3.65 -18.34
CA VAL A 105 -20.92 -4.27 -17.21
C VAL A 105 -19.57 -4.80 -17.68
N ALA A 106 -18.49 -4.27 -17.11
CA ALA A 106 -17.15 -4.76 -17.35
C ALA A 106 -16.92 -6.10 -16.62
N TYR A 107 -17.29 -6.14 -15.34
CA TYR A 107 -17.24 -7.33 -14.51
C TYR A 107 -18.17 -7.18 -13.29
N VAL A 108 -18.41 -8.30 -12.62
CA VAL A 108 -19.09 -8.32 -11.32
C VAL A 108 -18.19 -8.94 -10.25
N ASP A 109 -18.29 -8.41 -9.04
CA ASP A 109 -17.73 -9.03 -7.85
C ASP A 109 -18.89 -9.62 -7.02
N VAL A 110 -18.79 -10.92 -6.74
CA VAL A 110 -19.80 -11.68 -6.00
C VAL A 110 -19.21 -12.11 -4.67
N VAL A 111 -19.92 -11.81 -3.58
CA VAL A 111 -19.52 -12.28 -2.25
C VAL A 111 -19.95 -13.75 -2.09
N GLU A 112 -19.02 -14.69 -2.20
CA GLU A 112 -19.24 -16.08 -1.84
C GLU A 112 -18.98 -16.28 -0.33
N LYS A 113 -19.88 -17.02 0.33
CA LYS A 113 -19.60 -17.56 1.66
C LYS A 113 -18.96 -18.94 1.51
N ARG A 114 -17.65 -19.05 1.72
CA ARG A 114 -16.98 -20.35 1.85
C ARG A 114 -16.72 -20.67 3.31
N LEU A 115 -16.99 -21.91 3.68
CA LEU A 115 -16.44 -22.51 4.90
C LEU A 115 -15.03 -22.98 4.55
N ASP A 116 -14.04 -22.10 4.73
CA ASP A 116 -12.65 -22.50 4.51
C ASP A 116 -12.18 -23.39 5.66
N GLY A 117 -12.07 -24.69 5.38
CA GLY A 117 -11.42 -25.65 6.27
C GLY A 117 -9.95 -25.34 6.58
N LEU A 118 -9.36 -24.34 5.93
CA LEU A 118 -7.99 -23.86 6.20
C LEU A 118 -7.90 -22.95 7.44
N ALA A 119 -8.93 -22.15 7.75
CA ALA A 119 -8.97 -21.38 8.99
C ALA A 119 -8.97 -22.31 10.22
N PHE A 120 -9.48 -23.54 10.05
CA PHE A 120 -9.40 -24.60 11.06
C PHE A 120 -7.94 -25.04 11.34
N LEU A 121 -7.06 -25.05 10.33
CA LEU A 121 -5.66 -25.48 10.45
C LEU A 121 -4.75 -24.42 11.10
N LEU A 122 -5.07 -23.13 10.96
CA LEU A 122 -4.31 -22.03 11.58
C LEU A 122 -4.55 -21.90 13.09
N SER A 123 -5.63 -22.49 13.60
CA SER A 123 -5.93 -22.55 15.04
C SER A 123 -5.15 -23.62 15.82
N LEU A 124 -4.40 -24.47 15.11
CA LEU A 124 -3.51 -25.47 15.71
C LEU A 124 -2.13 -24.85 15.97
N PRO A 125 -1.61 -24.92 17.21
CA PRO A 125 -0.23 -24.51 17.47
C PRO A 125 0.72 -25.47 16.73
N GLY A 126 1.24 -25.04 15.57
CA GLY A 126 2.21 -25.81 14.79
C GLY A 126 2.13 -25.72 13.25
N ALA A 127 1.25 -24.91 12.64
CA ALA A 127 1.14 -24.83 11.18
C ALA A 127 2.22 -23.91 10.54
N LEU A 128 3.44 -24.43 10.40
CA LEU A 128 4.59 -23.73 9.76
C LEU A 128 4.67 -23.89 8.23
N ILE A 129 3.60 -24.31 7.54
CA ILE A 129 3.69 -24.63 6.09
C ILE A 129 2.43 -24.18 5.34
N THR A 130 2.25 -22.87 5.13
CA THR A 130 1.36 -22.31 4.07
C THR A 130 1.83 -20.92 3.61
N SER A 131 3.14 -20.73 3.41
CA SER A 131 3.72 -19.41 3.12
C SER A 131 3.57 -18.90 1.68
N ALA A 132 3.10 -19.71 0.72
CA ALA A 132 3.01 -19.26 -0.69
C ALA A 132 1.60 -18.80 -1.13
N ILE A 133 0.53 -19.41 -0.59
CA ILE A 133 -0.85 -19.10 -1.03
C ILE A 133 -1.48 -18.02 -0.12
N THR A 134 -1.09 -17.99 1.16
CA THR A 134 -1.52 -16.94 2.09
C THR A 134 -0.85 -15.59 1.81
N ALA A 135 0.32 -15.59 1.16
CA ALA A 135 1.01 -14.36 0.76
C ALA A 135 0.20 -13.54 -0.26
N VAL A 136 -0.57 -14.20 -1.15
CA VAL A 136 -1.36 -13.53 -2.20
C VAL A 136 -2.49 -12.65 -1.64
N ALA A 137 -3.01 -12.98 -0.45
CA ALA A 137 -4.09 -12.21 0.17
C ALA A 137 -3.59 -11.06 1.07
N ILE A 138 -2.27 -10.88 1.23
CA ILE A 138 -1.64 -9.87 2.11
C ILE A 138 -0.79 -8.89 1.28
N PHE A 139 -0.86 -8.94 -0.06
CA PHE A 139 -0.16 -7.96 -0.87
C PHE A 139 -0.87 -6.61 -0.78
N GLY A 140 -0.05 -5.56 -0.68
CA GLY A 140 -0.47 -4.17 -0.55
C GLY A 140 -1.57 -3.82 -1.56
N SER A 141 -2.45 -2.93 -1.14
CA SER A 141 -3.54 -2.39 -1.95
C SER A 141 -3.06 -1.83 -3.28
N CYS A 142 -1.85 -1.30 -3.34
CA CYS A 142 -1.27 -0.57 -4.46
C CYS A 142 -1.17 -1.42 -5.73
N PRO A 143 -1.39 -0.85 -6.92
CA PRO A 143 -1.09 -1.56 -8.15
C PRO A 143 0.43 -1.70 -8.34
N THR A 144 0.84 -2.84 -8.87
CA THR A 144 2.23 -3.22 -9.10
C THR A 144 2.56 -3.13 -10.58
N VAL A 145 3.81 -2.77 -10.89
CA VAL A 145 4.33 -2.72 -12.26
C VAL A 145 5.43 -3.75 -12.43
N TYR A 146 5.32 -4.55 -13.47
CA TYR A 146 6.30 -5.56 -13.84
C TYR A 146 6.95 -5.23 -15.18
N SER A 147 8.26 -5.46 -15.30
CA SER A 147 8.95 -5.59 -16.58
C SER A 147 9.16 -7.07 -16.92
N MET A 148 9.45 -7.34 -18.19
CA MET A 148 9.52 -8.69 -18.74
C MET A 148 10.86 -8.92 -19.43
N ASP A 149 11.73 -9.71 -18.82
CA ASP A 149 12.89 -10.29 -19.51
C ASP A 149 12.54 -11.69 -20.01
N GLY A 150 11.98 -11.73 -21.22
CA GLY A 150 11.61 -12.99 -21.88
C GLY A 150 10.43 -13.64 -21.16
N ASN A 151 10.72 -14.64 -20.32
CA ASN A 151 9.71 -15.32 -19.49
C ASN A 151 9.89 -15.03 -17.99
N ILE A 152 10.84 -14.16 -17.63
CA ILE A 152 11.07 -13.76 -16.24
C ILE A 152 10.38 -12.42 -16.02
N GLU A 153 9.51 -12.39 -15.02
CA GLU A 153 8.84 -11.18 -14.57
C GLU A 153 9.70 -10.53 -13.48
N HIS A 154 9.98 -9.25 -13.63
CA HIS A 154 10.65 -8.45 -12.61
C HIS A 154 9.65 -7.46 -12.05
N LEU A 155 9.46 -7.46 -10.73
CA LEU A 155 8.67 -6.45 -10.05
C LEU A 155 9.48 -5.16 -9.97
N GLU A 156 8.99 -4.11 -10.62
CA GLU A 156 9.71 -2.84 -10.82
C GLU A 156 9.20 -1.73 -9.89
N ALA A 157 7.89 -1.69 -9.63
CA ALA A 157 7.28 -0.62 -8.84
C ALA A 157 6.02 -1.09 -8.13
N GLU A 158 5.67 -0.38 -7.07
CA GLU A 158 4.40 -0.45 -6.37
C GLU A 158 3.88 0.98 -6.18
N CYS A 159 2.76 1.32 -6.83
CA CYS A 159 2.41 2.71 -7.03
C CYS A 159 1.40 3.25 -5.99
N PHE A 160 1.59 4.50 -5.56
CA PHE A 160 0.64 5.37 -4.86
C PHE A 160 -0.14 4.78 -3.66
N SER A 161 0.61 4.35 -2.65
CA SER A 161 0.11 3.70 -1.41
C SER A 161 -0.91 4.46 -0.57
N TYR A 162 -1.04 5.77 -0.77
CA TYR A 162 -1.91 6.65 0.01
C TYR A 162 -3.11 7.21 -0.80
N SER A 163 -3.23 6.88 -2.09
CA SER A 163 -4.26 7.44 -2.97
C SER A 163 -5.64 6.75 -2.86
N ILE A 164 -6.17 6.64 -1.64
CA ILE A 164 -7.50 6.04 -1.34
C ILE A 164 -8.69 6.94 -1.72
N ASN A 165 -8.44 8.17 -2.18
CA ASN A 165 -9.46 9.14 -2.57
C ASN A 165 -8.94 10.09 -3.65
N PRO A 166 -9.80 10.63 -4.55
CA PRO A 166 -9.36 11.64 -5.52
C PRO A 166 -8.70 12.90 -4.92
N ARG A 167 -9.00 13.29 -3.67
CA ARG A 167 -8.29 14.40 -2.99
C ARG A 167 -6.88 14.05 -2.55
N PHE A 168 -6.55 12.77 -2.52
CA PHE A 168 -5.24 12.21 -2.19
C PHE A 168 -4.57 11.61 -3.43
N GLU A 169 -5.01 12.01 -4.64
CA GLU A 169 -4.28 11.72 -5.87
C GLU A 169 -2.86 12.27 -5.75
N MET A 170 -1.88 11.39 -5.97
CA MET A 170 -0.47 11.74 -5.97
C MET A 170 0.17 11.31 -7.28
N GLN A 171 1.25 11.99 -7.64
CA GLN A 171 2.15 11.52 -8.68
C GLN A 171 3.18 10.61 -8.02
N ASP A 172 3.39 9.43 -8.60
CA ASP A 172 4.43 8.49 -8.19
C ASP A 172 5.41 8.27 -9.35
N VAL A 173 6.70 8.22 -9.03
CA VAL A 173 7.77 8.07 -10.03
C VAL A 173 8.80 7.10 -9.50
N ASP A 174 8.72 5.88 -9.99
CA ASP A 174 9.67 4.83 -9.68
C ASP A 174 10.74 4.68 -10.75
N LYS A 175 11.93 4.26 -10.30
CA LYS A 175 13.02 3.88 -11.18
C LYS A 175 12.84 2.41 -11.55
N LEU A 176 12.76 2.12 -12.85
CA LEU A 176 12.85 0.75 -13.36
C LEU A 176 14.29 0.24 -13.16
N GLU A 177 14.47 -0.81 -12.38
CA GLU A 177 15.76 -1.44 -12.09
C GLU A 177 16.19 -2.43 -13.17
N PHE A 178 15.23 -3.13 -13.78
CA PHE A 178 15.50 -4.16 -14.78
C PHE A 178 14.77 -3.91 -16.10
N PRO A 179 14.79 -2.68 -16.67
CA PRO A 179 14.07 -2.40 -17.90
C PRO A 179 14.70 -3.16 -19.07
N ASP A 180 13.99 -4.17 -19.56
CA ASP A 180 14.40 -4.92 -20.74
C ASP A 180 13.71 -4.37 -22.00
N PHE A 181 14.52 -3.92 -22.96
CA PHE A 181 14.07 -3.40 -24.24
C PHE A 181 14.32 -4.45 -25.32
N LYS A 182 13.26 -5.11 -25.80
CA LYS A 182 13.34 -6.03 -26.94
C LYS A 182 12.93 -5.32 -28.21
N ASP A 183 13.86 -5.24 -29.18
CA ASP A 183 13.66 -4.55 -30.46
C ASP A 183 13.19 -3.09 -30.30
N GLY A 184 13.67 -2.42 -29.25
CA GLY A 184 13.30 -1.04 -28.91
C GLY A 184 11.92 -0.90 -28.25
N ILE A 185 11.27 -2.01 -27.89
CA ILE A 185 9.99 -2.04 -27.20
C ILE A 185 10.22 -2.39 -25.73
N LEU A 186 9.76 -1.50 -24.84
CA LEU A 186 9.62 -1.79 -23.42
C LEU A 186 8.21 -2.32 -23.18
N LYS A 187 8.11 -3.52 -22.61
CA LYS A 187 6.83 -4.10 -22.18
C LYS A 187 6.73 -4.00 -20.67
N LEU A 188 5.73 -3.25 -20.21
CA LEU A 188 5.35 -3.18 -18.80
C LEU A 188 3.97 -3.80 -18.63
N GLU A 189 3.78 -4.48 -17.50
CA GLU A 189 2.49 -4.99 -17.07
C GLU A 189 2.10 -4.33 -15.75
N LEU A 190 0.90 -3.77 -15.71
CA LEU A 190 0.31 -3.18 -14.52
C LEU A 190 -0.74 -4.13 -13.96
N ARG A 191 -0.61 -4.51 -12.69
CA ARG A 191 -1.50 -5.48 -12.03
C ARG A 191 -2.11 -4.89 -10.76
N ASN A 192 -3.33 -5.31 -10.47
CA ASN A 192 -3.86 -5.21 -9.12
C ASN A 192 -3.59 -6.56 -8.45
N GLU A 193 -2.88 -6.56 -7.33
CA GLU A 193 -2.62 -7.78 -6.55
C GLU A 193 -3.82 -8.14 -5.66
N ALA A 194 -4.56 -7.13 -5.20
CA ALA A 194 -5.80 -7.28 -4.46
C ALA A 194 -7.04 -7.16 -5.37
N LEU A 195 -8.19 -7.66 -4.88
CA LEU A 195 -9.49 -7.49 -5.54
C LEU A 195 -10.02 -6.06 -5.36
N GLU A 196 -9.33 -5.13 -5.99
CA GLU A 196 -9.56 -3.70 -5.90
C GLU A 196 -9.70 -3.07 -7.29
N THR A 197 -10.10 -1.80 -7.33
CA THR A 197 -10.21 -1.00 -8.55
C THR A 197 -9.39 0.29 -8.37
N HIS A 198 -8.26 0.38 -9.06
CA HIS A 198 -7.45 1.59 -9.11
C HIS A 198 -7.87 2.47 -10.28
N TYR A 199 -7.97 3.76 -10.01
CA TYR A 199 -8.22 4.78 -11.03
C TYR A 199 -6.92 5.52 -11.33
N ILE A 200 -6.36 5.29 -12.51
CA ILE A 200 -5.09 5.89 -12.93
C ILE A 200 -5.37 6.95 -13.99
N ASN A 201 -5.01 8.18 -13.68
CA ASN A 201 -5.18 9.32 -14.59
C ASN A 201 -4.13 9.27 -15.73
N THR A 202 -2.88 8.96 -15.40
CA THR A 202 -1.78 8.93 -16.35
C THR A 202 -0.74 7.89 -15.97
N PHE A 203 -0.34 7.06 -16.93
CA PHE A 203 0.77 6.13 -16.80
C PHE A 203 1.78 6.41 -17.92
N LYS A 204 3.02 6.73 -17.56
CA LYS A 204 4.06 7.20 -18.50
C LYS A 204 5.41 6.58 -18.16
N VAL A 205 6.16 6.26 -19.20
CA VAL A 205 7.60 5.95 -19.08
C VAL A 205 8.36 7.25 -19.26
N LEU A 206 9.22 7.57 -18.30
CA LEU A 206 10.10 8.74 -18.35
C LEU A 206 11.52 8.29 -18.70
N THR A 207 12.15 8.96 -19.66
CA THR A 207 13.55 8.73 -20.05
C THR A 207 14.37 9.97 -19.73
N VAL A 208 15.53 9.79 -19.12
CA VAL A 208 16.45 10.87 -18.78
C VAL A 208 17.80 10.60 -19.43
N ASP A 209 18.23 11.48 -20.33
CA ASP A 209 19.58 11.45 -20.87
C ASP A 209 20.55 11.98 -19.82
N HIS A 210 21.63 11.23 -19.55
CA HIS A 210 22.65 11.63 -18.58
C HIS A 210 24.04 11.13 -18.98
N GLU A 211 25.07 11.75 -18.43
CA GLU A 211 26.45 11.35 -18.69
C GLU A 211 26.77 9.98 -18.05
N PRO A 212 27.69 9.19 -18.65
CA PRO A 212 28.12 7.93 -18.07
C PRO A 212 28.66 8.08 -16.64
N GLY A 213 28.15 7.26 -15.73
CA GLY A 213 28.55 7.26 -14.32
C GLY A 213 27.82 8.27 -13.44
N HIS A 214 26.86 9.04 -13.97
CA HIS A 214 25.90 9.78 -13.16
C HIS A 214 24.76 8.84 -12.74
N LYS A 215 24.23 9.00 -11.52
CA LYS A 215 22.98 8.33 -11.11
C LYS A 215 21.85 9.35 -11.14
N ILE A 216 20.69 8.91 -11.60
CA ILE A 216 19.46 9.71 -11.54
C ILE A 216 18.54 9.05 -10.53
N LEU A 217 18.03 9.84 -9.60
CA LEU A 217 17.01 9.40 -8.65
C LEU A 217 15.75 10.26 -8.83
N PRO A 218 14.56 9.67 -8.73
CA PRO A 218 13.33 10.44 -8.62
C PRO A 218 13.26 11.13 -7.25
N LYS A 219 12.65 12.31 -7.24
CA LYS A 219 12.19 12.99 -6.03
C LYS A 219 10.71 12.67 -5.85
N GLU A 220 10.21 12.71 -4.63
CA GLU A 220 8.78 12.54 -4.33
C GLU A 220 7.87 13.48 -5.15
N SER A 221 8.32 14.71 -5.41
CA SER A 221 7.61 15.66 -6.29
C SER A 221 7.40 15.21 -7.75
N GLY A 222 7.97 14.07 -8.15
CA GLY A 222 8.04 13.58 -9.53
C GLY A 222 9.11 14.24 -10.40
N SER A 223 9.84 15.23 -9.87
CA SER A 223 11.05 15.77 -10.53
C SER A 223 12.25 14.84 -10.32
N MET A 224 13.27 14.94 -11.16
CA MET A 224 14.48 14.11 -11.07
C MET A 224 15.63 14.87 -10.41
N ILE A 225 16.49 14.15 -9.70
CA ILE A 225 17.75 14.66 -9.18
C ILE A 225 18.91 13.88 -9.78
N GLU A 226 19.90 14.62 -10.28
CA GLU A 226 21.14 14.06 -10.81
C GLU A 226 22.21 14.03 -9.72
N TRP A 227 22.72 12.85 -9.45
CA TRP A 227 23.93 12.60 -8.67
C TRP A 227 25.13 12.54 -9.61
N LYS A 228 25.91 13.62 -9.59
CA LYS A 228 27.08 13.79 -10.46
C LYS A 228 28.29 13.09 -9.87
N LYS A 229 29.15 12.54 -10.74
CA LYS A 229 30.39 11.86 -10.36
C LYS A 229 31.38 12.75 -9.59
N GLU A 230 31.27 14.07 -9.75
CA GLU A 230 32.12 15.06 -9.06
C GLU A 230 31.70 15.32 -7.61
N LEU A 231 30.57 14.74 -7.16
CA LEU A 231 30.16 14.82 -5.76
C LEU A 231 31.06 13.95 -4.90
N ILE A 232 31.32 14.43 -3.68
CA ILE A 232 32.08 13.68 -2.68
C ILE A 232 31.13 12.64 -2.10
N GLU A 233 31.41 11.36 -2.38
CA GLU A 233 30.65 10.24 -1.82
C GLU A 233 31.02 10.04 -0.35
N ILE A 234 30.02 10.14 0.51
CA ILE A 234 30.14 9.85 1.94
C ILE A 234 29.60 8.44 2.17
N GLY A 235 30.33 7.61 2.89
CA GLY A 235 29.90 6.24 3.14
C GLY A 235 30.89 5.41 3.97
N PRO A 236 30.59 4.11 4.16
CA PRO A 236 31.36 3.18 5.00
C PRO A 236 32.84 3.10 4.73
N LEU A 237 33.23 3.31 3.49
CA LEU A 237 34.63 3.15 3.08
C LEU A 237 35.53 4.28 3.59
N PHE A 238 34.97 5.39 4.08
CA PHE A 238 35.72 6.59 4.46
C PHE A 238 35.68 6.91 5.96
N ASN A 239 34.95 6.15 6.79
CA ASN A 239 34.74 6.44 8.24
C ASN A 239 34.18 7.85 8.53
N ASP A 240 33.56 8.48 7.52
CA ASP A 240 32.98 9.82 7.61
C ASP A 240 31.49 9.80 7.99
N TYR A 241 30.97 8.63 8.37
CA TYR A 241 29.58 8.41 8.72
C TYR A 241 29.46 7.45 9.90
N SER A 242 28.46 7.66 10.75
CA SER A 242 27.98 6.67 11.70
C SER A 242 26.48 6.82 11.87
N VAL A 243 25.76 5.71 11.98
CA VAL A 243 24.30 5.71 12.13
C VAL A 243 23.92 5.01 13.41
N ARG A 244 23.04 5.64 14.19
CA ARG A 244 22.53 5.12 15.45
C ARG A 244 21.01 5.11 15.47
N ASP A 245 20.41 4.09 16.07
CA ASP A 245 18.96 4.04 16.30
C ASP A 245 18.53 4.86 17.52
N LYS A 246 17.22 4.93 17.76
CA LYS A 246 16.60 5.58 18.94
C LYS A 246 17.15 5.07 20.28
N LEU A 247 17.58 3.81 20.34
CA LEU A 247 18.14 3.17 21.53
C LEU A 247 19.66 3.35 21.64
N ASN A 248 20.27 4.13 20.73
CA ASN A 248 21.69 4.42 20.64
C ASN A 248 22.56 3.21 20.29
N ASN A 249 21.99 2.19 19.64
CA ASN A 249 22.75 1.09 19.03
C ASN A 249 23.38 1.58 17.73
N ASP A 250 24.61 1.15 17.44
CA ASP A 250 25.27 1.41 16.15
C ASP A 250 24.67 0.48 15.09
N ILE A 251 24.05 1.09 14.08
CA ILE A 251 23.41 0.42 12.96
C ILE A 251 24.07 0.79 11.62
N SER A 252 25.27 1.39 11.65
CA SER A 252 25.95 1.90 10.46
C SER A 252 26.02 0.86 9.35
N GLN A 253 26.29 -0.41 9.69
CA GLN A 253 26.36 -1.53 8.74
C GLN A 253 25.06 -1.78 7.97
N LEU A 254 23.89 -1.54 8.57
CA LEU A 254 22.57 -1.74 7.94
C LEU A 254 22.19 -0.63 6.95
N THR A 255 22.99 0.44 6.90
CA THR A 255 22.73 1.62 6.06
C THR A 255 23.93 1.92 5.15
N ALA A 256 24.86 0.98 5.08
CA ALA A 256 26.16 1.13 4.45
C ALA A 256 26.11 0.80 2.95
N PHE A 257 25.22 -0.12 2.56
CA PHE A 257 25.18 -0.73 1.24
C PHE A 257 23.73 -1.06 0.85
N GLU A 258 23.40 -0.96 -0.44
CA GLU A 258 22.13 -1.48 -0.98
C GLU A 258 22.18 -3.02 -1.08
N ASP A 259 22.12 -3.73 0.05
CA ASP A 259 22.29 -5.19 0.13
C ASP A 259 21.11 -5.95 0.77
N GLU A 260 20.03 -5.24 1.06
CA GLU A 260 18.80 -5.72 1.71
C GLU A 260 18.98 -6.16 3.17
N GLN A 261 20.10 -5.81 3.81
CA GLN A 261 20.25 -5.87 5.26
C GLN A 261 19.78 -4.55 5.88
N TYR A 262 18.47 -4.33 5.81
CA TYR A 262 17.85 -3.06 6.16
C TYR A 262 17.63 -2.87 7.66
N PHE A 263 17.52 -1.61 8.08
CA PHE A 263 16.95 -1.22 9.36
C PHE A 263 15.42 -1.39 9.37
N SER A 264 14.89 -1.90 10.50
CA SER A 264 13.49 -1.83 10.89
C SER A 264 13.39 -1.43 12.37
N SER A 265 12.25 -0.91 12.80
CA SER A 265 12.02 -0.67 14.22
C SER A 265 12.22 -1.96 15.03
N SER A 266 12.89 -1.84 16.18
CA SER A 266 13.12 -2.98 17.08
C SER A 266 11.86 -3.33 17.87
N ASP A 267 11.70 -4.60 18.28
CA ASP A 267 10.59 -5.05 19.15
C ASP A 267 10.43 -4.14 20.38
N LYS A 268 11.55 -3.71 20.97
CA LYS A 268 11.54 -2.82 22.12
C LYS A 268 11.01 -1.42 21.77
N ALA A 269 11.38 -0.87 20.62
CA ALA A 269 10.84 0.42 20.17
C ALA A 269 9.33 0.33 19.91
N VAL A 270 8.86 -0.79 19.35
CA VAL A 270 7.43 -1.09 19.14
C VAL A 270 6.70 -1.19 20.48
N GLU A 271 7.24 -1.96 21.43
CA GLU A 271 6.68 -2.05 22.79
C GLU A 271 6.58 -0.67 23.46
N GLU A 272 7.64 0.14 23.41
CA GLU A 272 7.64 1.50 23.94
C GLU A 272 6.56 2.37 23.28
N ALA A 273 6.41 2.30 21.95
CA ALA A 273 5.40 3.08 21.22
C ALA A 273 3.94 2.70 21.55
N VAL A 274 3.69 1.45 21.97
CA VAL A 274 2.35 0.98 22.38
C VAL A 274 1.97 1.48 23.78
N PHE A 275 2.96 1.65 24.67
CA PHE A 275 2.72 1.95 26.09
C PHE A 275 3.05 3.39 26.49
N ASP A 276 3.82 4.13 25.68
CA ASP A 276 4.23 5.52 25.94
C ASP A 276 3.49 6.51 25.01
N GLU A 277 3.60 7.80 25.29
CA GLU A 277 3.06 8.86 24.43
C GLU A 277 3.94 9.11 23.18
N GLU A 278 5.21 8.66 23.19
CA GLU A 278 6.13 8.79 22.07
C GLU A 278 6.00 7.62 21.08
N THR A 279 5.32 7.88 19.97
CA THR A 279 5.01 6.89 18.93
C THR A 279 6.02 6.89 17.78
N ASN A 280 7.00 7.80 17.77
CA ASN A 280 8.01 7.85 16.72
C ASN A 280 9.24 7.01 17.08
N ASP A 281 9.80 6.40 16.05
CA ASP A 281 11.16 5.88 16.01
C ASP A 281 12.04 6.82 15.17
N TRP A 282 13.35 6.68 15.30
CA TRP A 282 14.28 7.43 14.48
C TRP A 282 15.64 6.78 14.38
N ILE A 283 16.34 7.14 13.31
CA ILE A 283 17.78 6.90 13.16
C ILE A 283 18.50 8.25 13.01
N ILE A 284 19.70 8.37 13.58
CA ILE A 284 20.55 9.56 13.50
C ILE A 284 21.81 9.18 12.75
N MET A 285 22.06 9.87 11.65
CA MET A 285 23.27 9.79 10.85
C MET A 285 24.18 10.98 11.20
N ASP A 286 25.31 10.70 11.83
CA ASP A 286 26.36 11.66 12.11
C ASP A 286 27.36 11.64 10.96
N LEU A 287 27.70 12.82 10.43
CA LEU A 287 28.50 12.99 9.22
C LEU A 287 29.67 13.93 9.47
N ASN A 288 30.84 13.50 8.99
CA ASN A 288 32.03 14.35 8.88
C ASN A 288 32.13 14.82 7.42
N LEU A 289 31.88 16.11 7.22
CA LEU A 289 31.81 16.73 5.91
C LEU A 289 33.03 17.61 5.66
N PRO A 290 33.49 17.74 4.41
CA PRO A 290 34.47 18.74 4.04
C PRO A 290 34.00 20.16 4.44
N GLU A 291 34.95 21.05 4.72
CA GLU A 291 34.63 22.44 5.04
C GLU A 291 33.88 23.13 3.89
N HIS A 292 33.02 24.09 4.24
CA HIS A 292 32.29 24.97 3.30
C HIS A 292 31.21 24.30 2.44
N GLN A 293 30.81 23.06 2.71
CA GLN A 293 29.62 22.47 2.07
C GLN A 293 28.33 23.10 2.60
N THR A 294 27.37 23.37 1.71
CA THR A 294 26.09 24.02 2.05
C THR A 294 24.88 23.13 1.82
N GLU A 295 25.05 22.03 1.11
CA GLU A 295 23.97 21.09 0.78
C GLU A 295 24.50 19.66 0.82
N LEU A 296 23.65 18.72 1.22
CA LEU A 296 23.90 17.29 1.14
C LEU A 296 22.83 16.66 0.24
N PHE A 297 23.29 15.73 -0.60
CA PHE A 297 22.41 14.89 -1.41
C PHE A 297 22.31 13.53 -0.75
N LEU A 298 21.09 13.09 -0.47
CA LEU A 298 20.80 11.80 0.13
C LEU A 298 20.07 10.94 -0.91
N GLY A 299 20.58 9.73 -1.14
CA GLY A 299 19.88 8.68 -1.87
C GLY A 299 19.34 7.67 -0.87
N PHE A 300 18.11 7.22 -1.07
CA PHE A 300 17.46 6.24 -0.22
C PHE A 300 17.06 5.03 -1.02
N LYS A 301 17.21 3.84 -0.42
CA LYS A 301 16.47 2.65 -0.78
C LYS A 301 15.59 2.30 0.41
N LEU A 302 14.29 2.50 0.28
CA LEU A 302 13.35 2.36 1.39
C LEU A 302 12.05 1.75 0.92
N ARG A 303 11.30 1.16 1.87
CA ARG A 303 9.92 0.77 1.68
C ARG A 303 9.17 0.90 2.98
N SER A 304 7.87 1.14 2.93
CA SER A 304 7.07 1.13 4.15
C SER A 304 6.84 -0.31 4.63
N THR A 305 6.35 -0.48 5.85
CA THR A 305 5.77 -1.76 6.29
C THR A 305 4.29 -1.81 5.90
N LEU A 306 3.62 -2.90 6.25
CA LEU A 306 2.16 -3.04 6.07
C LEU A 306 1.34 -2.15 7.02
N LEU A 307 1.97 -1.36 7.91
CA LEU A 307 1.27 -0.53 8.90
C LEU A 307 0.25 0.41 8.24
N ASN A 308 0.63 1.08 7.16
CA ASN A 308 -0.26 1.97 6.41
C ASN A 308 -1.39 1.20 5.73
N THR A 309 -1.10 0.04 5.17
CA THR A 309 -2.11 -0.83 4.56
C THR A 309 -3.16 -1.23 5.59
N VAL A 310 -2.74 -1.70 6.77
CA VAL A 310 -3.65 -2.10 7.86
C VAL A 310 -4.47 -0.89 8.35
N LEU A 311 -3.84 0.27 8.54
CA LEU A 311 -4.54 1.46 9.01
C LEU A 311 -5.60 1.94 8.01
N LEU A 312 -5.24 2.08 6.74
CA LEU A 312 -6.10 2.68 5.74
C LEU A 312 -7.15 1.69 5.24
N TYR A 313 -6.77 0.45 5.00
CA TYR A 313 -7.67 -0.52 4.39
C TYR A 313 -8.45 -1.31 5.42
N ASP A 314 -7.82 -1.86 6.47
CA ASP A 314 -8.55 -2.68 7.44
C ASP A 314 -9.30 -1.82 8.46
N LEU A 315 -8.62 -0.83 9.04
CA LEU A 315 -9.20 -0.03 10.14
C LEU A 315 -10.08 1.11 9.64
N LEU A 316 -9.67 1.80 8.58
CA LEU A 316 -10.43 2.94 8.06
C LEU A 316 -11.49 2.49 7.05
N LEU A 317 -11.17 1.68 6.03
CA LEU A 317 -12.14 1.32 5.00
C LEU A 317 -12.99 0.09 5.36
N ASP A 318 -12.39 -1.07 5.64
CA ASP A 318 -13.12 -2.33 5.84
C ASP A 318 -14.04 -2.29 7.06
N ALA A 319 -13.59 -1.69 8.16
CA ALA A 319 -14.42 -1.49 9.36
C ALA A 319 -15.73 -0.73 9.10
N GLN A 320 -15.79 0.07 8.02
CA GLN A 320 -16.99 0.82 7.62
C GLN A 320 -17.90 0.07 6.63
N ASN A 321 -17.42 -1.03 6.01
CA ASN A 321 -18.14 -1.81 5.00
C ASN A 321 -18.71 -0.89 3.89
N LEU A 322 -19.99 -0.99 3.50
CA LEU A 322 -20.61 -0.09 2.51
C LEU A 322 -20.49 1.40 2.87
N GLY A 323 -20.34 1.74 4.15
CA GLY A 323 -20.07 3.11 4.59
C GLY A 323 -18.76 3.69 4.05
N ALA A 324 -17.79 2.85 3.69
CA ALA A 324 -16.54 3.28 3.05
C ALA A 324 -16.79 3.92 1.67
N ILE A 325 -17.82 3.48 0.93
CA ILE A 325 -18.17 4.03 -0.38
C ILE A 325 -18.78 5.43 -0.23
N ASP A 326 -19.69 5.59 0.73
CA ASP A 326 -20.24 6.91 1.06
C ASP A 326 -19.14 7.83 1.65
N TRP A 327 -18.22 7.29 2.46
CA TRP A 327 -17.07 8.02 3.02
C TRP A 327 -16.12 8.51 1.93
N THR A 328 -15.73 7.66 0.96
CA THR A 328 -14.87 8.04 -0.18
C THR A 328 -15.56 9.07 -1.09
N GLY A 329 -16.85 8.91 -1.37
CA GLY A 329 -17.57 9.81 -2.28
C GLY A 329 -17.94 11.16 -1.68
N THR A 330 -18.40 11.20 -0.43
CA THR A 330 -19.08 12.40 0.10
C THR A 330 -18.37 13.00 1.31
N THR A 331 -17.97 12.16 2.27
CA THR A 331 -17.43 12.63 3.55
C THR A 331 -15.97 13.08 3.42
N SER A 332 -15.14 12.30 2.74
CA SER A 332 -13.71 12.57 2.60
C SER A 332 -13.34 13.60 1.54
N GLN A 333 -14.25 13.84 0.59
CA GLN A 333 -14.13 14.85 -0.47
C GLN A 333 -14.33 16.30 0.03
N GLY A 334 -14.93 16.48 1.20
CA GLY A 334 -15.13 17.80 1.79
C GLY A 334 -13.79 18.50 2.07
N MET A 335 -13.61 19.73 1.58
CA MET A 335 -12.35 20.46 1.67
C MET A 335 -11.74 20.47 3.09
N TRP A 336 -12.57 20.69 4.11
CA TRP A 336 -12.12 20.69 5.51
C TRP A 336 -11.70 19.32 6.02
N TYR A 337 -12.43 18.26 5.65
CA TYR A 337 -12.07 16.91 6.03
C TYR A 337 -10.78 16.49 5.34
N ALA A 338 -10.71 16.63 4.02
CA ALA A 338 -9.52 16.31 3.23
C ALA A 338 -8.28 17.04 3.77
N TYR A 339 -8.41 18.33 4.08
CA TYR A 339 -7.32 19.11 4.68
C TYR A 339 -6.93 18.57 6.06
N ASN A 340 -7.88 18.29 6.95
CA ASN A 340 -7.58 17.80 8.29
C ASN A 340 -6.98 16.38 8.26
N PHE A 341 -7.47 15.50 7.37
CA PHE A 341 -6.93 14.16 7.20
C PHE A 341 -5.53 14.21 6.60
N ALA A 342 -5.31 14.95 5.50
CA ALA A 342 -3.99 15.12 4.91
C ALA A 342 -3.00 15.75 5.89
N LYS A 343 -3.43 16.77 6.65
CA LYS A 343 -2.60 17.39 7.69
C LYS A 343 -2.27 16.41 8.82
N TRP A 344 -3.24 15.59 9.25
CA TRP A 344 -3.00 14.56 10.26
C TRP A 344 -2.05 13.50 9.72
N TYR A 345 -2.28 13.01 8.51
CA TYR A 345 -1.45 11.98 7.91
C TYR A 345 -0.03 12.47 7.69
N HIS A 346 0.17 13.58 7.00
CA HIS A 346 1.49 14.20 6.78
C HIS A 346 2.22 14.54 8.09
N LYS A 347 1.49 14.86 9.17
CA LYS A 347 2.13 15.14 10.47
C LYS A 347 2.71 13.88 11.12
N ASN A 348 2.09 12.72 10.92
CA ASN A 348 2.43 11.52 11.67
C ASN A 348 3.14 10.46 10.81
N PHE A 349 2.80 10.32 9.52
CA PHE A 349 3.32 9.33 8.60
C PHE A 349 4.39 9.89 7.67
N GLY A 350 5.06 9.04 6.90
CA GLY A 350 6.21 9.40 6.11
C GLY A 350 7.53 9.36 6.89
N LEU A 351 8.61 9.77 6.23
CA LEU A 351 9.96 9.87 6.78
C LEU A 351 10.35 11.34 6.90
N HIS A 352 10.28 11.88 8.11
CA HIS A 352 10.65 13.25 8.41
C HIS A 352 12.18 13.36 8.48
N ILE A 353 12.75 14.23 7.64
CA ILE A 353 14.19 14.45 7.56
C ILE A 353 14.51 15.76 8.27
N GLU A 354 15.29 15.66 9.33
CA GLU A 354 15.64 16.76 10.21
C GLU A 354 17.15 16.93 10.26
N VAL A 355 17.63 18.16 10.30
CA VAL A 355 19.07 18.47 10.36
C VAL A 355 19.36 19.23 11.64
N LEU A 356 20.45 18.86 12.31
CA LEU A 356 20.90 19.55 13.51
C LEU A 356 21.31 20.99 13.17
N LYS A 357 20.75 21.94 13.91
CA LYS A 357 21.01 23.37 13.78
C LYS A 357 21.03 24.01 15.15
N ASN A 358 22.17 24.56 15.57
CA ASN A 358 22.31 25.21 16.88
C ASN A 358 21.90 24.30 18.05
N GLY A 359 22.19 22.99 17.94
CA GLY A 359 21.87 22.00 18.97
C GLY A 359 20.43 21.45 18.96
N GLU A 360 19.58 21.88 18.02
CA GLU A 360 18.21 21.36 17.86
C GLU A 360 18.01 20.77 16.47
N PHE A 361 17.27 19.65 16.38
CA PHE A 361 16.88 19.08 15.09
C PHE A 361 15.72 19.88 14.50
N VAL A 362 15.91 20.37 13.28
CA VAL A 362 14.90 21.12 12.53
C VAL A 362 14.52 20.32 11.29
N GLU A 363 13.22 20.05 11.13
CA GLU A 363 12.69 19.42 9.91
C GLU A 363 12.97 20.29 8.69
N VAL A 364 13.65 19.72 7.70
CA VAL A 364 13.99 20.40 6.45
C VAL A 364 13.17 19.89 5.28
N THR A 365 12.71 18.64 5.35
CA THR A 365 11.84 18.01 4.35
C THR A 365 11.26 16.71 4.91
N GLN A 366 10.40 16.08 4.14
CA GLN A 366 9.76 14.82 4.45
C GLN A 366 9.64 14.02 3.16
N LEU A 367 9.72 12.69 3.27
CA LEU A 367 9.31 11.76 2.23
C LEU A 367 7.99 11.14 2.60
N GLY A 368 7.03 11.11 1.68
CA GLY A 368 5.80 10.34 1.82
C GLY A 368 6.07 8.84 1.90
N ASP A 369 5.06 8.10 2.35
CA ASP A 369 5.13 6.64 2.42
C ASP A 369 5.25 6.00 1.04
N SER A 370 5.81 4.80 1.03
CA SER A 370 5.99 3.97 -0.16
C SER A 370 5.21 2.68 -0.01
N GLY A 371 5.17 1.87 -1.07
CA GLY A 371 4.59 0.54 -1.03
C GLY A 371 5.41 -0.43 -0.17
N PRO A 372 4.79 -1.39 0.55
CA PRO A 372 5.53 -2.37 1.36
C PRO A 372 6.20 -3.50 0.60
N ILE A 373 5.87 -3.70 -0.67
CA ILE A 373 6.34 -4.82 -1.49
C ILE A 373 7.67 -4.44 -2.17
N VAL A 374 7.71 -3.29 -2.84
CA VAL A 374 8.85 -2.88 -3.69
C VAL A 374 9.70 -1.82 -3.01
N TRP A 375 11.02 -1.95 -3.14
CA TRP A 375 11.96 -0.92 -2.70
C TRP A 375 11.87 0.32 -3.59
N SER A 376 11.46 1.44 -3.02
CA SER A 376 11.54 2.74 -3.68
C SER A 376 12.96 3.31 -3.58
N LYS A 377 13.45 3.86 -4.69
CA LYS A 377 14.72 4.59 -4.74
C LYS A 377 14.50 6.06 -4.92
N LEU A 378 14.74 6.86 -3.89
CA LEU A 378 14.42 8.28 -3.87
C LEU A 378 15.67 9.14 -3.61
N GLY A 379 15.68 10.35 -4.15
CA GLY A 379 16.75 11.32 -3.95
C GLY A 379 16.26 12.62 -3.31
N VAL A 380 16.99 13.13 -2.34
CA VAL A 380 16.67 14.36 -1.60
C VAL A 380 17.89 15.28 -1.53
N LYS A 381 17.66 16.60 -1.58
CA LYS A 381 18.67 17.59 -1.17
C LYS A 381 18.26 18.19 0.16
N ILE A 382 19.19 18.25 1.10
CA ILE A 382 18.98 18.93 2.37
C ILE A 382 20.03 20.03 2.56
N PRO A 383 19.68 21.14 3.23
CA PRO A 383 20.63 22.18 3.57
C PRO A 383 21.56 21.73 4.70
N LEU A 384 22.79 22.22 4.69
CA LEU A 384 23.75 22.09 5.79
C LEU A 384 23.85 23.43 6.51
N PHE A 385 23.71 23.40 7.84
CA PHE A 385 23.73 24.62 8.66
C PHE A 385 25.08 24.87 9.33
N GLU A 386 25.85 23.80 9.56
CA GLU A 386 27.14 23.83 10.24
C GLU A 386 28.18 23.17 9.31
N GLY A 387 29.38 23.75 9.25
CA GLY A 387 30.49 23.20 8.46
C GLY A 387 31.28 22.18 9.27
N GLY A 388 31.81 21.15 8.62
CA GLY A 388 32.68 20.15 9.25
C GLY A 388 31.94 18.94 9.80
N GLN A 389 31.05 19.12 10.78
CA GLN A 389 30.28 18.02 11.36
C GLN A 389 28.79 18.36 11.40
N THR A 390 27.94 17.40 11.04
CA THR A 390 26.49 17.57 11.14
C THR A 390 25.82 16.25 11.52
N SER A 391 24.57 16.33 11.99
CA SER A 391 23.74 15.18 12.25
C SER A 391 22.43 15.33 11.50
N VAL A 392 21.99 14.27 10.83
CA VAL A 392 20.71 14.18 10.16
C VAL A 392 19.87 13.13 10.88
N ARG A 393 18.66 13.47 11.29
CA ARG A 393 17.71 12.55 11.92
C ARG A 393 16.61 12.21 10.93
N PHE A 394 16.36 10.92 10.78
CA PHE A 394 15.26 10.38 10.01
C PHE A 394 14.23 9.86 11.00
N LYS A 395 13.12 10.57 11.17
CA LYS A 395 12.08 10.32 12.18
C LYS A 395 10.79 9.88 11.51
N PHE A 396 10.13 8.87 12.08
CA PHE A 396 8.94 8.26 11.49
C PHE A 396 8.11 7.56 12.58
N ILE A 397 6.85 7.23 12.29
CA ILE A 397 6.07 6.34 13.17
C ILE A 397 6.82 5.03 13.32
N THR A 398 6.96 4.56 14.56
CA THR A 398 7.55 3.26 14.87
C THR A 398 6.89 2.16 14.05
N ASP A 399 7.72 1.27 13.50
CA ASP A 399 7.32 0.16 12.63
C ASP A 399 6.82 0.58 11.24
N ASN A 400 6.99 1.83 10.80
CA ASN A 400 6.51 2.26 9.48
C ASN A 400 7.50 2.02 8.32
N TRP A 401 8.80 1.87 8.58
CA TRP A 401 9.83 1.87 7.53
C TRP A 401 10.82 0.72 7.61
N HIS A 402 11.20 0.23 6.43
CA HIS A 402 12.43 -0.49 6.16
C HIS A 402 13.39 0.42 5.38
N ILE A 403 14.63 0.58 5.85
CA ILE A 403 15.64 1.48 5.27
C ILE A 403 16.93 0.69 5.01
N ASP A 404 17.35 0.59 3.76
CA ASP A 404 18.53 -0.14 3.28
C ASP A 404 19.67 0.83 2.89
#